data_AF-A0A1J4P6K4-F1
#
_entry.id   AF-A0A1J4P6K4-F1
#
_cell.length_a   1.000
_cell.length_b   1.000
_cell.length_c   1.000
_cell.angle_alpha   90.00
_cell.angle_beta   90.00
_cell.angle_gamma   90.00
#
_symmetry.space_group_name_H-M   'P 1'
#
loop_
_entity.id
_entity.type
_entity.pdbx_description
1 polymer ?
#
loop_
_entity_poly.entity_id
_entity_poly.type
_entity_poly.pdbx_seq_one_letter_code
_entity_poly.pdbx_strand_id
1 'polypeptide(L)'
;MALLATAVAVINICVGGALALVAVTGHVFGAWPSPEPLSQGLVGAAMLGTAPGLFAFGQARHWHEVRTLAYSLVTVVVGLFAVTLLDAGRLYMAEGGPVMNVLFSVGWLFTLGVLSVWAVIAVALLHLTPSGPAPERTAPLPAWSKPSLAVLGSAWLGIGTGLLVRPGFWADFVPWPVGRTDAQALGVWALALGVGVLGALTEDDLGRTRTATTALLGTAIAAAVVLAARAAHVNWSSGPGLSLVCMVGGLLVTGVSGRLLLARGTAAAKP
;
A
#
# COMPACT_ATOMS: atom_id res chain seq x y z
N MET A 1 -9.94 -1.64 -17.37
CA MET A 1 -8.91 -1.27 -16.37
C MET A 1 -8.99 0.18 -15.92
N ALA A 2 -9.07 1.16 -16.82
CA ALA A 2 -9.14 2.58 -16.43
C ALA A 2 -10.28 2.91 -15.45
N LEU A 3 -11.51 2.48 -15.75
CA LEU A 3 -12.67 2.72 -14.86
C LEU A 3 -12.48 2.11 -13.46
N LEU A 4 -11.96 0.88 -13.40
CA LEU A 4 -11.67 0.19 -12.13
C LEU A 4 -10.60 0.94 -11.33
N ALA A 5 -9.50 1.33 -11.97
CA ALA A 5 -8.43 2.06 -11.31
C ALA A 5 -8.88 3.42 -10.78
N THR A 6 -9.68 4.16 -11.55
CA THR A 6 -10.30 5.42 -11.12
C THR A 6 -11.26 5.20 -9.96
N ALA A 7 -12.11 4.17 -10.01
CA ALA A 7 -13.03 3.85 -8.93
C ALA A 7 -12.28 3.51 -7.64
N VAL A 8 -11.24 2.67 -7.72
CA VAL A 8 -10.38 2.35 -6.57
C VAL A 8 -9.65 3.60 -6.06
N ALA A 9 -9.19 4.49 -6.95
CA ALA A 9 -8.56 5.74 -6.54
C ALA A 9 -9.52 6.65 -5.77
N VAL A 10 -10.78 6.76 -6.20
CA VAL A 10 -11.82 7.53 -5.51
C VAL A 10 -12.14 6.91 -4.16
N ILE A 11 -12.31 5.58 -4.10
CA ILE A 11 -12.51 4.85 -2.83
C ILE A 11 -11.34 5.10 -1.88
N ASN A 12 -10.11 5.03 -2.38
CA ASN A 12 -8.91 5.29 -1.60
C ASN A 12 -8.83 6.71 -1.06
N ILE A 13 -9.29 7.71 -1.82
CA ILE A 13 -9.41 9.10 -1.32
C ILE A 13 -10.47 9.19 -0.24
N CYS A 14 -11.69 8.71 -0.50
CA CYS A 14 -12.81 8.89 0.41
C CYS A 14 -12.61 8.09 1.70
N VAL A 15 -12.35 6.79 1.58
CA VAL A 15 -12.17 5.88 2.71
C VAL A 15 -10.83 6.13 3.39
N GLY A 16 -9.75 6.22 2.61
CA GLY A 16 -8.41 6.46 3.17
C GLY A 16 -8.29 7.82 3.84
N GLY A 17 -8.85 8.85 3.21
CA GLY A 17 -8.95 10.19 3.78
C GLY A 17 -9.79 10.22 5.05
N ALA A 18 -10.94 9.54 5.09
CA ALA A 18 -11.76 9.46 6.29
C ALA A 18 -11.02 8.77 7.45
N LEU A 19 -10.41 7.60 7.21
CA LEU A 19 -9.64 6.87 8.22
C LEU A 19 -8.45 7.70 8.75
N ALA A 20 -7.67 8.31 7.84
CA ALA A 20 -6.53 9.14 8.22
C ALA A 20 -6.95 10.39 9.00
N LEU A 21 -7.99 11.11 8.53
CA LEU A 21 -8.48 12.32 9.18
C LEU A 21 -9.02 12.02 10.57
N VAL A 22 -9.86 11.00 10.71
CA VAL A 22 -10.43 10.62 12.01
C VAL A 22 -9.32 10.18 12.97
N ALA A 23 -8.33 9.42 12.48
CA ALA A 23 -7.18 9.04 13.29
C ALA A 23 -6.36 10.24 13.77
N VAL A 24 -6.16 11.26 12.93
CA VAL A 24 -5.49 12.52 13.30
C VAL A 24 -6.26 13.25 14.41
N THR A 25 -7.60 13.21 14.40
CA THR A 25 -8.42 13.75 15.51
C THR A 25 -8.36 12.92 16.79
N GLY A 26 -7.75 11.73 16.73
CA GLY A 26 -7.59 10.83 17.87
C GLY A 26 -8.75 9.89 18.14
N HIS A 27 -9.72 9.83 17.25
CA HIS A 27 -10.84 8.88 17.34
C HIS A 27 -10.54 7.61 16.55
N VAL A 28 -11.06 6.48 17.03
CA VAL A 28 -10.98 5.20 16.33
C VAL A 28 -12.17 5.07 15.39
N PHE A 29 -11.89 4.89 14.10
CA PHE A 29 -12.88 4.62 13.07
C PHE A 29 -12.31 3.59 12.10
N GLY A 30 -13.13 2.61 11.71
CA GLY A 30 -12.68 1.48 10.91
C GLY A 30 -13.72 0.36 10.84
N ALA A 31 -13.38 -0.69 10.10
CA ALA A 31 -14.25 -1.87 9.91
C ALA A 31 -14.18 -2.86 11.08
N TRP A 32 -13.14 -2.76 11.91
CA TRP A 32 -12.94 -3.53 13.13
C TRP A 32 -12.49 -2.63 14.29
N PRO A 33 -12.67 -3.09 15.54
CA PRO A 33 -12.14 -2.39 16.71
C PRO A 33 -10.61 -2.38 16.72
N SER A 34 -10.02 -1.22 16.98
CA SER A 34 -8.57 -1.04 17.13
C SER A 34 -8.26 -0.47 18.52
N PRO A 35 -7.19 -0.91 19.20
CA PRO A 35 -6.78 -0.35 20.49
C PRO A 35 -6.47 1.14 20.40
N GLU A 36 -5.88 1.56 19.27
CA GLU A 36 -5.47 2.93 19.03
C GLU A 36 -5.84 3.40 17.61
N PRO A 37 -6.03 4.72 17.40
CA PRO A 37 -6.38 5.26 16.09
C PRO A 37 -5.26 5.14 15.05
N LEU A 38 -4.02 4.94 15.49
CA LEU A 38 -2.84 5.03 14.63
C LEU A 38 -2.83 3.97 13.52
N SER A 39 -3.18 2.71 13.82
CA SER A 39 -3.18 1.63 12.83
C SER A 39 -4.19 1.85 11.72
N GLN A 40 -5.43 2.24 12.08
CA GLN A 40 -6.47 2.61 11.12
C GLN A 40 -6.07 3.84 10.32
N GLY A 41 -5.45 4.83 10.98
CA GLY A 41 -4.91 6.02 10.33
C GLY A 41 -3.82 5.69 9.31
N LEU A 42 -2.93 4.74 9.60
CA LEU A 42 -1.86 4.30 8.69
C LEU A 42 -2.39 3.49 7.51
N VAL A 43 -3.38 2.62 7.72
CA VAL A 43 -4.11 1.97 6.63
C VAL A 43 -4.77 3.03 5.75
N GLY A 44 -5.43 4.01 6.35
CA GLY A 44 -6.05 5.14 5.66
C GLY A 44 -5.05 5.98 4.87
N ALA A 45 -3.89 6.27 5.47
CA ALA A 45 -2.80 7.00 4.83
C ALA A 45 -2.21 6.24 3.63
N ALA A 46 -2.09 4.92 3.73
CA ALA A 46 -1.63 4.09 2.61
C ALA A 46 -2.65 4.05 1.47
N MET A 47 -3.95 3.94 1.80
CA MET A 47 -5.02 4.08 0.81
C MET A 47 -4.96 5.45 0.12
N LEU A 48 -4.99 6.54 0.90
CA LEU A 48 -4.97 7.91 0.41
C LEU A 48 -3.72 8.19 -0.45
N GLY A 49 -2.55 7.76 0.03
CA GLY A 49 -1.27 8.00 -0.60
C GLY A 49 -1.03 7.20 -1.89
N THR A 50 -1.72 6.07 -2.08
CA THR A 50 -1.67 5.31 -3.33
C THR A 50 -2.58 5.89 -4.43
N ALA A 51 -3.56 6.73 -4.08
CA ALA A 51 -4.54 7.27 -5.03
C ALA A 51 -3.91 8.01 -6.23
N PRO A 52 -2.88 8.87 -6.08
CA PRO A 52 -2.23 9.52 -7.24
C PRO A 52 -1.64 8.51 -8.23
N GLY A 53 -1.07 7.40 -7.74
CA GLY A 53 -0.54 6.34 -8.59
C GLY A 53 -1.65 5.57 -9.32
N LEU A 54 -2.81 5.41 -8.69
CA LEU A 54 -3.98 4.77 -9.30
C LEU A 54 -4.67 5.63 -10.38
N PHE A 55 -4.68 6.96 -10.22
CA PHE A 55 -5.10 7.84 -11.32
C PHE A 55 -4.13 7.76 -12.50
N ALA A 56 -2.83 7.75 -12.24
CA ALA A 56 -1.82 7.56 -13.28
C ALA A 56 -1.95 6.18 -13.96
N PHE A 57 -2.30 5.15 -13.19
CA PHE A 57 -2.64 3.82 -13.72
C PHE A 57 -3.84 3.89 -14.67
N GLY A 58 -4.90 4.62 -14.31
CA GLY A 58 -6.09 4.74 -15.14
C GLY A 58 -5.85 5.45 -16.48
N GLN A 59 -4.78 6.25 -16.56
CA GLN A 59 -4.38 6.98 -17.76
C GLN A 59 -3.33 6.25 -18.61
N ALA A 60 -2.76 5.16 -18.09
CA ALA A 60 -1.73 4.41 -18.78
C ALA A 60 -2.29 3.72 -20.04
N ARG A 61 -1.53 3.80 -21.14
CA ARG A 61 -1.94 3.22 -22.42
C ARG A 61 -1.44 1.81 -22.63
N HIS A 62 -0.41 1.41 -21.87
CA HIS A 62 0.21 0.10 -22.02
C HIS A 62 0.30 -0.64 -20.69
N TRP A 63 0.05 -1.96 -20.74
CA TRP A 63 0.08 -2.85 -19.57
C TRP A 63 1.43 -2.83 -18.84
N HIS A 64 2.54 -2.70 -19.56
CA HIS A 64 3.89 -2.72 -18.98
C HIS A 64 4.16 -1.52 -18.06
N GLU A 65 3.48 -0.38 -18.25
CA GLU A 65 3.63 0.83 -17.42
C GLU A 65 2.96 0.68 -16.04
N VAL A 66 2.07 -0.31 -15.90
CA VAL A 66 1.20 -0.46 -14.74
C VAL A 66 1.28 -1.82 -14.07
N ARG A 67 1.94 -2.79 -14.70
CA ARG A 67 2.05 -4.18 -14.23
C ARG A 67 2.56 -4.29 -12.79
N THR A 68 3.59 -3.53 -12.44
CA THR A 68 4.18 -3.54 -11.10
C THR A 68 3.18 -3.06 -10.03
N LEU A 69 2.50 -1.94 -10.31
CA LEU A 69 1.45 -1.40 -9.43
C LEU A 69 0.21 -2.30 -9.40
N ALA A 70 -0.11 -2.99 -10.50
CA ALA A 70 -1.23 -3.94 -10.57
C ALA A 70 -1.06 -5.09 -9.59
N TYR A 71 0.13 -5.70 -9.53
CA TYR A 71 0.40 -6.79 -8.60
C TYR A 71 0.30 -6.33 -7.14
N SER A 72 0.91 -5.18 -6.80
CA SER A 72 0.76 -4.60 -5.47
C SER A 72 -0.72 -4.33 -5.13
N LEU A 73 -1.49 -3.78 -6.06
CA LEU A 73 -2.91 -3.50 -5.84
C LEU A 73 -3.70 -4.79 -5.59
N VAL A 74 -3.48 -5.84 -6.37
CA VAL A 74 -4.13 -7.14 -6.16
C VAL A 74 -3.75 -7.71 -4.80
N THR A 75 -2.47 -7.61 -4.40
CA THR A 75 -2.01 -8.03 -3.07
C THR A 75 -2.74 -7.29 -1.95
N VAL A 76 -2.90 -5.96 -2.05
CA VAL A 76 -3.65 -5.19 -1.04
C VAL A 76 -5.11 -5.62 -0.99
N VAL A 77 -5.80 -5.61 -2.14
CA VAL A 77 -7.24 -5.82 -2.18
C VAL A 77 -7.60 -7.25 -1.74
N VAL A 78 -6.92 -8.25 -2.31
CA VAL A 78 -7.15 -9.66 -1.97
C VAL A 78 -6.67 -9.96 -0.56
N GLY A 79 -5.52 -9.42 -0.15
CA GLY A 79 -4.97 -9.62 1.20
C GLY A 79 -5.86 -9.03 2.28
N LEU A 80 -6.33 -7.79 2.12
CA LEU A 80 -7.23 -7.15 3.07
C LEU A 80 -8.58 -7.87 3.12
N PHE A 81 -9.09 -8.32 1.97
CA PHE A 81 -10.31 -9.12 1.94
C PHE A 81 -10.13 -10.45 2.68
N ALA A 82 -9.02 -11.15 2.46
CA ALA A 82 -8.71 -12.40 3.17
C ALA A 82 -8.61 -12.19 4.68
N VAL A 83 -7.90 -11.14 5.14
CA VAL A 83 -7.85 -10.78 6.57
C VAL A 83 -9.23 -10.45 7.11
N THR A 84 -10.03 -9.68 6.36
CA THR A 84 -11.41 -9.33 6.75
C THR A 84 -12.29 -10.58 6.91
N LEU A 85 -12.11 -11.60 6.06
CA LEU A 85 -12.84 -12.88 6.18
C LEU A 85 -12.33 -13.74 7.34
N LEU A 86 -11.00 -13.83 7.52
CA LEU A 86 -10.39 -14.61 8.60
C LEU A 86 -10.78 -14.07 9.99
N ASP A 87 -10.90 -12.75 10.09
CA ASP A 87 -11.27 -12.05 11.32
C ASP A 87 -12.70 -11.51 11.25
N ALA A 88 -13.58 -12.14 10.44
CA ALA A 88 -14.97 -11.71 10.25
C ALA A 88 -15.76 -11.63 11.56
N GLY A 89 -15.45 -12.51 12.52
CA GLY A 89 -16.05 -12.50 13.86
C GLY A 89 -15.65 -11.31 14.73
N ARG A 90 -14.59 -10.56 14.36
CA ARG A 90 -14.08 -9.37 15.05
C ARG A 90 -14.51 -8.06 14.39
N LEU A 91 -15.26 -8.15 13.30
CA LEU A 91 -15.77 -6.98 12.60
C LEU A 91 -16.90 -6.34 13.40
N TYR A 92 -17.06 -5.02 13.30
CA TYR A 92 -18.18 -4.33 13.94
C TYR A 92 -19.54 -4.89 13.50
N MET A 93 -19.65 -5.41 12.27
CA MET A 93 -20.89 -6.06 11.80
C MET A 93 -21.25 -7.35 12.58
N ALA A 94 -20.27 -8.01 13.19
CA ALA A 94 -20.45 -9.27 13.93
C ALA A 94 -20.48 -9.05 15.45
N GLU A 95 -19.55 -8.25 16.00
CA GLU A 95 -19.50 -7.94 17.44
C GLU A 95 -20.57 -6.92 17.86
N GLY A 96 -21.07 -6.13 16.92
CA GLY A 96 -21.89 -4.96 17.20
C GLY A 96 -21.03 -3.74 17.58
N GLY A 97 -21.66 -2.58 17.70
CA GLY A 97 -20.99 -1.33 18.01
C GLY A 97 -21.76 -0.11 17.51
N PRO A 98 -21.10 1.06 17.43
CA PRO A 98 -21.72 2.26 16.86
C PRO A 98 -22.23 2.01 15.45
N VAL A 99 -23.46 2.43 15.15
CA VAL A 99 -24.15 2.18 13.86
C VAL A 99 -23.28 2.57 12.66
N MET A 100 -22.55 3.68 12.76
CA MET A 100 -21.66 4.14 11.69
C MET A 100 -20.52 3.14 11.40
N ASN A 101 -19.92 2.54 12.43
CA ASN A 101 -18.84 1.57 12.27
C ASN A 101 -19.36 0.24 11.75
N VAL A 102 -20.58 -0.16 12.15
CA VAL A 102 -21.27 -1.34 11.62
C VAL A 102 -21.52 -1.17 10.11
N LEU A 103 -22.13 -0.04 9.71
CA LEU A 103 -22.38 0.28 8.31
C LEU A 103 -21.07 0.35 7.51
N PHE A 104 -20.03 0.98 8.06
CA PHE A 104 -18.72 1.05 7.43
C PHE A 104 -18.11 -0.35 7.27
N SER A 105 -18.24 -1.23 8.26
CA SER A 105 -17.74 -2.61 8.22
C SER A 105 -18.43 -3.45 7.13
N VAL A 106 -19.76 -3.32 6.98
CA VAL A 106 -20.52 -3.97 5.90
C VAL A 106 -20.08 -3.43 4.53
N GLY A 107 -19.97 -2.10 4.40
CA GLY A 107 -19.49 -1.47 3.18
C GLY A 107 -18.06 -1.90 2.82
N TRP A 108 -17.17 -1.94 3.81
CA TRP A 108 -15.79 -2.40 3.68
C TRP A 108 -15.71 -3.83 3.15
N LEU A 109 -16.46 -4.77 3.76
CA LEU A 109 -16.49 -6.16 3.32
C LEU A 109 -17.01 -6.29 1.89
N PHE A 110 -18.14 -5.65 1.57
CA PHE A 110 -18.74 -5.74 0.25
C PHE A 110 -17.83 -5.13 -0.83
N THR A 111 -17.30 -3.94 -0.57
CA THR A 111 -16.38 -3.25 -1.50
C THR A 111 -15.12 -4.07 -1.72
N LEU A 112 -14.47 -4.58 -0.67
CA LEU A 112 -13.28 -5.42 -0.83
C LEU A 112 -13.59 -6.74 -1.54
N GLY A 113 -14.74 -7.36 -1.28
CA GLY A 113 -15.15 -8.59 -1.96
C GLY A 113 -15.33 -8.38 -3.46
N VAL A 114 -16.09 -7.35 -3.85
CA VAL A 114 -16.30 -7.01 -5.27
C VAL A 114 -14.98 -6.64 -5.94
N LEU A 115 -14.17 -5.77 -5.31
CA LEU A 115 -12.88 -5.36 -5.87
C LEU A 115 -11.89 -6.54 -5.98
N SER A 116 -11.89 -7.47 -5.04
CA SER A 116 -11.03 -8.67 -5.07
C SER A 116 -11.35 -9.55 -6.26
N VAL A 117 -12.63 -9.86 -6.45
CA VAL A 117 -13.09 -10.66 -7.60
C VAL A 117 -12.71 -9.98 -8.91
N TRP A 118 -12.98 -8.68 -9.04
CA TRP A 118 -12.63 -7.92 -10.23
C TRP A 118 -11.11 -7.83 -10.47
N ALA A 119 -10.31 -7.66 -9.43
CA ALA A 119 -8.86 -7.60 -9.54
C ALA A 119 -8.28 -8.93 -10.03
N VAL A 120 -8.73 -10.05 -9.47
CA VAL A 120 -8.31 -11.40 -9.89
C VAL A 120 -8.72 -11.69 -11.32
N ILE A 121 -9.98 -11.42 -11.69
CA ILE A 121 -10.47 -11.59 -13.06
C ILE A 121 -9.65 -10.74 -14.03
N ALA A 122 -9.41 -9.48 -13.70
CA ALA A 122 -8.65 -8.57 -14.56
C ALA A 122 -7.23 -9.09 -14.81
N VAL A 123 -6.52 -9.51 -13.76
CA VAL A 123 -5.17 -10.07 -13.90
C VAL A 123 -5.18 -11.39 -14.67
N ALA A 124 -6.15 -12.26 -14.43
CA ALA A 124 -6.28 -13.51 -15.17
C ALA A 124 -6.51 -13.26 -16.67
N LEU A 125 -7.42 -12.36 -17.04
CA LEU A 125 -7.67 -11.97 -18.43
C LEU A 125 -6.43 -11.36 -19.09
N LEU A 126 -5.66 -10.56 -18.34
CA LEU A 126 -4.41 -9.99 -18.83
C LEU A 126 -3.35 -11.05 -19.12
N HIS A 127 -3.27 -12.10 -18.29
CA HIS A 127 -2.34 -13.23 -18.52
C HIS A 127 -2.78 -14.12 -19.69
N LEU A 128 -4.07 -14.18 -19.99
CA LEU A 128 -4.61 -14.95 -21.12
C LEU A 128 -4.51 -14.22 -22.46
N THR A 129 -4.32 -12.90 -22.45
CA THR A 129 -4.18 -12.11 -23.68
C THR A 129 -2.77 -12.30 -24.24
N PRO A 130 -2.61 -12.71 -25.52
CA PRO A 130 -1.30 -12.89 -26.13
C PRO A 130 -0.46 -11.62 -26.00
N SER A 131 0.68 -11.73 -25.32
CA SER A 131 1.61 -10.63 -25.20
C SER A 131 2.30 -10.43 -26.55
N GLY A 132 2.11 -9.27 -27.18
CA GLY A 132 2.95 -8.84 -28.29
C GLY A 132 4.43 -8.76 -27.88
N PRO A 133 5.36 -8.60 -28.83
CA PRO A 133 6.79 -8.50 -28.53
C PRO A 133 7.03 -7.44 -27.44
N ALA A 134 7.81 -7.82 -26.42
CA ALA A 134 8.10 -6.94 -25.30
C ALA A 134 8.77 -5.66 -25.82
N PRO A 135 8.24 -4.47 -25.52
CA PRO A 135 8.90 -3.22 -25.88
C PRO A 135 10.30 -3.17 -25.29
N GLU A 136 11.24 -2.58 -26.02
CA GLU A 136 12.63 -2.43 -25.59
C GLU A 136 12.73 -1.63 -24.28
N ARG A 137 13.70 -1.96 -23.42
CA ARG A 137 13.92 -1.25 -22.16
C ARG A 137 14.59 0.09 -22.47
N THR A 138 13.99 1.18 -22.02
CA THR A 138 14.44 2.53 -22.41
C THR A 138 15.23 3.24 -21.31
N ALA A 139 15.06 2.86 -20.04
CA ALA A 139 15.76 3.48 -18.92
C ALA A 139 16.06 2.46 -17.80
N PRO A 140 17.12 1.66 -17.89
CA PRO A 140 17.42 0.62 -16.91
C PRO A 140 17.70 1.19 -15.51
N LEU A 141 17.40 0.42 -14.46
CA LEU A 141 17.74 0.83 -13.11
C LEU A 141 19.26 0.83 -12.92
N PRO A 142 19.81 1.82 -12.19
CA PRO A 142 21.24 1.82 -11.87
C PRO A 142 21.65 0.54 -11.16
N ALA A 143 22.70 -0.14 -11.63
CA ALA A 143 23.11 -1.44 -11.09
C ALA A 143 23.42 -1.40 -9.57
N TRP A 144 23.90 -0.27 -9.07
CA TRP A 144 24.23 -0.07 -7.66
C TRP A 144 23.00 -0.05 -6.73
N SER A 145 21.80 0.31 -7.22
CA SER A 145 20.59 0.38 -6.39
C SER A 145 19.88 -0.96 -6.28
N LYS A 146 20.16 -1.91 -7.20
CA LYS A 146 19.47 -3.20 -7.28
C LYS A 146 19.60 -4.04 -6.01
N PRO A 147 20.79 -4.21 -5.40
CA PRO A 147 20.93 -5.00 -4.17
C PRO A 147 20.14 -4.41 -3.00
N SER A 148 20.20 -3.09 -2.82
CA SER A 148 19.48 -2.39 -1.75
C SER A 148 17.97 -2.51 -1.89
N LEU A 149 17.45 -2.38 -3.12
CA LEU A 149 16.04 -2.61 -3.41
C LEU A 149 15.63 -4.06 -3.19
N ALA A 150 16.49 -5.04 -3.52
CA ALA A 150 16.19 -6.46 -3.30
C ALA A 150 16.09 -6.78 -1.81
N VAL A 151 17.01 -6.24 -1.01
CA VAL A 151 16.98 -6.36 0.46
C VAL A 151 15.75 -5.68 1.02
N LEU A 152 15.44 -4.45 0.59
CA LEU A 152 14.28 -3.70 1.06
C LEU A 152 12.97 -4.42 0.73
N GLY A 153 12.78 -4.86 -0.51
CA GLY A 153 11.58 -5.59 -0.94
C GLY A 153 11.42 -6.92 -0.21
N SER A 154 12.51 -7.65 0.00
CA SER A 154 12.51 -8.91 0.75
C SER A 154 12.20 -8.71 2.24
N ALA A 155 12.74 -7.65 2.85
CA ALA A 155 12.46 -7.30 4.24
C ALA A 155 10.98 -6.96 4.43
N TRP A 156 10.40 -6.17 3.53
CA TRP A 156 8.96 -5.85 3.52
C TRP A 156 8.07 -7.08 3.36
N LEU A 157 8.45 -8.00 2.45
CA LEU A 157 7.75 -9.27 2.33
C LEU A 157 7.84 -10.09 3.63
N GLY A 158 9.03 -10.21 4.21
CA GLY A 158 9.24 -10.95 5.45
C GLY A 158 8.41 -10.40 6.62
N ILE A 159 8.44 -9.08 6.83
CA ILE A 159 7.65 -8.39 7.87
C ILE A 159 6.15 -8.58 7.60
N GLY A 160 5.71 -8.38 6.36
CA GLY A 160 4.31 -8.53 5.98
C GLY A 160 3.78 -9.96 6.19
N THR A 161 4.54 -10.97 5.76
CA THR A 161 4.22 -12.38 6.01
C THR A 161 4.21 -12.69 7.50
N GLY A 162 5.19 -12.17 8.26
CA GLY A 162 5.26 -12.34 9.70
C GLY A 162 4.01 -11.83 10.41
N LEU A 163 3.60 -10.60 10.09
CA LEU A 163 2.39 -9.98 10.62
C LEU A 163 1.10 -10.72 10.24
N LEU A 164 1.06 -11.40 9.09
CA LEU A 164 -0.09 -12.20 8.68
C LEU A 164 -0.16 -13.56 9.39
N VAL A 165 0.97 -14.27 9.49
CA VAL A 165 1.03 -15.65 9.98
C VAL A 165 1.11 -15.72 11.50
N ARG A 166 1.84 -14.80 12.13
CA ARG A 166 2.02 -14.71 13.59
C ARG A 166 1.86 -13.26 14.08
N PRO A 167 0.65 -12.66 13.95
CA PRO A 167 0.42 -11.28 14.36
C PRO A 167 0.79 -11.03 15.82
N GLY A 168 0.54 -11.96 16.74
CA GLY A 168 0.87 -11.77 18.16
C GLY A 168 2.36 -11.55 18.45
N PHE A 169 3.26 -12.28 17.77
CA PHE A 169 4.70 -12.11 17.95
C PHE A 169 5.22 -10.84 17.25
N TRP A 170 4.72 -10.56 16.04
CA TRP A 170 5.18 -9.42 15.25
C TRP A 170 4.57 -8.08 15.70
N ALA A 171 3.41 -8.11 16.37
CA ALA A 171 2.79 -6.95 16.99
C ALA A 171 3.68 -6.29 18.05
N ASP A 172 4.46 -7.08 18.80
CA ASP A 172 5.37 -6.57 19.83
C ASP A 172 6.54 -5.76 19.24
N PHE A 173 6.82 -5.92 17.94
CA PHE A 173 7.79 -5.12 17.20
C PHE A 173 7.17 -3.89 16.55
N VAL A 174 5.90 -3.59 16.79
CA VAL A 174 5.28 -2.33 16.38
C VAL A 174 5.45 -1.33 17.53
N PRO A 175 5.93 -0.09 17.28
CA PRO A 175 6.22 0.85 18.36
C PRO A 175 4.97 1.48 19.00
N TRP A 176 3.79 0.91 18.78
CA TRP A 176 2.52 1.30 19.39
C TRP A 176 1.65 0.05 19.60
N PRO A 177 0.65 0.09 20.51
CA PRO A 177 -0.26 -1.02 20.71
C PRO A 177 -1.07 -1.35 19.44
N VAL A 178 -1.01 -2.60 19.00
CA VAL A 178 -1.78 -3.08 17.85
C VAL A 178 -2.61 -4.31 18.18
N GLY A 179 -3.85 -4.33 17.70
CA GLY A 179 -4.68 -5.52 17.73
C GLY A 179 -4.22 -6.53 16.68
N ARG A 180 -4.74 -7.77 16.78
CA ARG A 180 -4.47 -8.82 15.80
C ARG A 180 -4.82 -8.39 14.37
N THR A 181 -6.03 -7.87 14.18
CA THR A 181 -6.54 -7.47 12.86
C THR A 181 -5.77 -6.27 12.31
N ASP A 182 -5.35 -5.34 13.18
CA ASP A 182 -4.49 -4.21 12.79
C ASP A 182 -3.12 -4.69 12.31
N ALA A 183 -2.49 -5.59 13.06
CA ALA A 183 -1.19 -6.17 12.69
C ALA A 183 -1.28 -6.85 11.32
N GLN A 184 -2.31 -7.66 11.07
CA GLN A 184 -2.52 -8.31 9.78
C GLN A 184 -2.80 -7.30 8.65
N ALA A 185 -3.62 -6.28 8.89
CA ALA A 185 -3.89 -5.24 7.90
C ALA A 185 -2.62 -4.47 7.52
N LEU A 186 -1.80 -4.08 8.50
CA LEU A 186 -0.48 -3.49 8.27
C LEU A 186 0.44 -4.48 7.52
N GLY A 187 0.35 -5.77 7.84
CA GLY A 187 1.06 -6.84 7.17
C GLY A 187 0.72 -6.96 5.69
N VAL A 188 -0.55 -6.83 5.31
CA VAL A 188 -0.97 -6.79 3.89
C VAL A 188 -0.33 -5.61 3.16
N TRP A 189 -0.32 -4.43 3.78
CA TRP A 189 0.32 -3.26 3.18
C TRP A 189 1.83 -3.43 3.04
N ALA A 190 2.48 -3.99 4.06
CA ALA A 190 3.90 -4.37 4.01
C ALA A 190 4.19 -5.35 2.87
N LEU A 191 3.36 -6.38 2.69
CA LEU A 191 3.47 -7.31 1.57
C LEU A 191 3.35 -6.60 0.22
N ALA A 192 2.34 -5.74 0.05
CA ALA A 192 2.12 -5.03 -1.21
C ALA A 192 3.28 -4.10 -1.57
N LEU A 193 3.90 -3.46 -0.58
CA LEU A 193 5.14 -2.69 -0.76
C LEU A 193 6.29 -3.59 -1.20
N GLY A 194 6.47 -4.74 -0.56
CA GLY A 194 7.49 -5.73 -0.94
C GLY A 194 7.30 -6.24 -2.38
N VAL A 195 6.08 -6.60 -2.76
CA VAL A 195 5.71 -6.99 -4.13
C VAL A 195 6.00 -5.86 -5.12
N GLY A 196 5.71 -4.62 -4.76
CA GLY A 196 5.94 -3.46 -5.63
C GLY A 196 7.42 -3.19 -5.86
N VAL A 197 8.22 -3.23 -4.80
CA VAL A 197 9.68 -3.01 -4.86
C VAL A 197 10.38 -4.12 -5.63
N LEU A 198 10.05 -5.39 -5.37
CA LEU A 198 10.63 -6.51 -6.12
C LEU A 198 10.10 -6.54 -7.57
N GLY A 199 8.85 -6.19 -7.80
CA GLY A 199 8.29 -6.02 -9.13
C GLY A 199 9.07 -4.98 -9.94
N ALA A 200 9.40 -3.84 -9.33
CA ALA A 200 10.24 -2.81 -9.97
C ALA A 200 11.64 -3.35 -10.35
N LEU A 201 12.25 -4.21 -9.52
CA LEU A 201 13.51 -4.86 -9.85
C LEU A 201 13.42 -5.85 -11.01
N THR A 202 12.33 -6.62 -11.07
CA THR A 202 12.12 -7.57 -12.17
C THR A 202 11.88 -6.87 -13.50
N GLU A 203 11.25 -5.70 -13.47
CA GLU A 203 10.99 -4.89 -14.66
C GLU A 203 12.29 -4.24 -15.18
N ASP A 204 13.15 -3.79 -14.25
CA ASP A 204 14.43 -3.14 -14.53
C ASP A 204 14.31 -1.96 -15.50
N ASP A 205 13.22 -1.18 -15.40
CA ASP A 205 12.95 -0.02 -16.23
C ASP A 205 12.26 1.10 -15.40
N LEU A 206 12.95 2.23 -15.24
CA LEU A 206 12.48 3.40 -14.50
C LEU A 206 11.18 3.95 -15.07
N GLY A 207 11.03 3.99 -16.39
CA GLY A 207 9.81 4.51 -17.05
C GLY A 207 8.57 3.73 -16.63
N ARG A 208 8.73 2.42 -16.47
CA ARG A 208 7.65 1.48 -16.09
C ARG A 208 7.32 1.49 -14.60
N THR A 209 8.13 2.14 -13.78
CA THR A 209 7.92 2.25 -12.32
C THR A 209 7.41 3.63 -11.90
N ARG A 210 7.16 4.55 -12.84
CA ARG A 210 6.69 5.92 -12.56
C ARG A 210 5.39 5.97 -11.76
N THR A 211 4.43 5.12 -12.08
CA THR A 211 3.15 5.00 -11.38
C THR A 211 3.37 4.52 -9.94
N ALA A 212 4.22 3.52 -9.75
CA ALA A 212 4.58 2.97 -8.45
C ALA A 212 5.35 3.98 -7.58
N THR A 213 6.34 4.68 -8.12
CA THR A 213 7.10 5.72 -7.38
C THR A 213 6.21 6.86 -6.89
N THR A 214 5.19 7.22 -7.67
CA THR A 214 4.20 8.25 -7.29
C THR A 214 3.29 7.77 -6.15
N ALA A 215 2.84 6.51 -6.20
CA ALA A 215 2.10 5.90 -5.09
C ALA A 215 2.94 5.79 -3.81
N LEU A 216 4.22 5.40 -3.93
CA LEU A 216 5.15 5.29 -2.81
C LEU A 216 5.36 6.65 -2.12
N LEU A 217 5.60 7.70 -2.91
CA LEU A 217 5.80 9.04 -2.36
C LEU A 217 4.54 9.56 -1.67
N GLY A 218 3.36 9.40 -2.28
CA GLY A 218 2.10 9.79 -1.66
C GLY A 218 1.83 9.04 -0.36
N THR A 219 2.09 7.73 -0.35
CA THR A 219 1.97 6.86 0.85
C THR A 219 2.90 7.31 1.96
N ALA A 220 4.16 7.59 1.63
CA ALA A 220 5.15 8.01 2.61
C ALA A 220 4.79 9.36 3.24
N ILE A 221 4.32 10.33 2.44
CA ILE A 221 3.87 11.64 2.93
C ILE A 221 2.65 11.49 3.83
N ALA A 222 1.62 10.76 3.37
CA ALA A 222 0.40 10.57 4.16
C ALA A 222 0.68 9.85 5.48
N ALA A 223 1.53 8.81 5.45
CA ALA A 223 1.93 8.09 6.66
C ALA A 223 2.73 8.98 7.62
N ALA A 224 3.65 9.80 7.09
CA ALA A 224 4.41 10.77 7.89
C ALA A 224 3.49 11.79 8.58
N VAL A 225 2.43 12.27 7.90
CA VAL A 225 1.45 13.19 8.49
C VAL A 225 0.71 12.53 9.65
N VAL A 226 0.22 11.30 9.48
CA VAL A 226 -0.47 10.55 10.56
C VAL A 226 0.47 10.29 11.73
N LEU A 227 1.70 9.85 11.46
CA LEU A 227 2.71 9.61 12.49
C LEU A 227 3.10 10.88 13.24
N ALA A 228 3.26 12.00 12.54
CA ALA A 228 3.58 13.29 13.15
C ALA A 228 2.43 13.79 14.04
N ALA A 229 1.18 13.71 13.55
CA ALA A 229 0.00 14.09 14.31
C ALA A 229 -0.21 13.24 15.58
N ARG A 230 0.29 12.00 15.57
CA ARG A 230 0.15 11.04 16.67
C ARG A 230 1.48 10.64 17.28
N ALA A 231 2.49 11.51 17.19
CA ALA A 231 3.84 11.19 17.63
C ALA A 231 3.91 10.78 19.10
N ALA A 232 3.09 11.36 19.98
CA ALA A 232 3.06 11.01 21.40
C ALA A 232 2.63 9.56 21.70
N HIS A 233 2.00 8.87 20.74
CA HIS A 233 1.52 7.49 20.89
C HIS A 233 2.52 6.46 20.35
N VAL A 234 3.60 6.94 19.74
CA VAL A 234 4.66 6.09 19.20
C VAL A 234 5.81 6.06 20.20
N ASN A 235 6.24 4.86 20.56
CA ASN A 235 7.41 4.63 21.39
C ASN A 235 8.70 4.82 20.56
N TRP A 236 9.11 6.08 20.38
CA TRP A 236 10.29 6.44 19.58
C TRP A 236 11.62 5.98 20.18
N SER A 237 11.69 5.73 21.48
CA SER A 237 12.91 5.25 22.14
C SER A 237 13.13 3.74 21.96
N SER A 238 12.17 3.03 21.37
CA SER A 238 12.27 1.61 21.06
C SER A 238 13.07 1.35 19.77
N GLY A 239 13.73 0.19 19.68
CA GLY A 239 14.41 -0.26 18.45
C GLY A 239 13.50 -0.25 17.20
N PRO A 240 12.23 -0.68 17.30
CA PRO A 240 11.29 -0.54 16.19
C PRO A 240 10.91 0.89 15.81
N GLY A 241 10.94 1.84 16.75
CA GLY A 241 10.72 3.26 16.46
C GLY A 241 11.73 3.80 15.45
N LEU A 242 13.01 3.46 15.63
CA LEU A 242 14.06 3.80 14.65
C LEU A 242 13.83 3.11 13.30
N SER A 243 13.43 1.83 13.33
CA SER A 243 13.14 1.07 12.12
C SER A 243 12.00 1.71 11.31
N LEU A 244 10.95 2.17 11.97
CA LEU A 244 9.84 2.92 11.36
C LEU A 244 10.32 4.20 10.67
N VAL A 245 11.19 4.98 11.32
CA VAL A 245 11.76 6.21 10.75
C VAL A 245 12.59 5.89 9.51
N CYS A 246 13.47 4.88 9.58
CA CYS A 246 14.26 4.43 8.44
C CYS A 246 13.36 3.96 7.29
N MET A 247 12.24 3.30 7.61
CA MET A 247 11.30 2.77 6.63
C MET A 247 10.52 3.87 5.91
N VAL A 248 9.96 4.83 6.64
CA VAL A 248 9.29 6.01 6.07
C VAL A 248 10.27 6.89 5.29
N GLY A 249 11.46 7.11 5.86
CA GLY A 249 12.54 7.84 5.20
C GLY A 249 13.00 7.16 3.91
N GLY A 250 13.14 5.83 3.93
CA GLY A 250 13.46 5.03 2.74
C GLY A 250 12.42 5.19 1.64
N LEU A 251 11.12 5.11 1.98
CA LEU A 251 10.03 5.33 1.01
C LEU A 251 10.07 6.74 0.40
N LEU A 252 10.33 7.78 1.22
CA LEU A 252 10.49 9.15 0.73
C LEU A 252 11.69 9.29 -0.21
N VAL A 253 12.86 8.77 0.20
CA VAL A 253 14.09 8.82 -0.61
C VAL A 253 13.88 8.08 -1.93
N THR A 254 13.28 6.89 -1.92
CA THR A 254 12.98 6.12 -3.14
C THR A 254 11.98 6.86 -4.04
N GLY A 255 10.92 7.44 -3.48
CA GLY A 255 9.93 8.21 -4.24
C GLY A 255 10.52 9.47 -4.88
N VAL A 256 11.32 10.23 -4.13
CA VAL A 256 11.97 11.47 -4.61
C VAL A 256 13.07 11.15 -5.62
N SER A 257 13.95 10.20 -5.32
CA SER A 257 15.03 9.79 -6.25
C SER A 257 14.47 9.24 -7.56
N GLY A 258 13.42 8.42 -7.50
CA GLY A 258 12.72 7.94 -8.69
C GLY A 258 12.19 9.08 -9.57
N ARG A 259 11.56 10.09 -8.97
CA ARG A 259 11.09 11.28 -9.71
C ARG A 259 12.22 12.10 -10.31
N LEU A 260 13.30 12.31 -9.56
CA LEU A 260 14.46 13.08 -10.03
C LEU A 260 15.17 12.37 -11.20
N LEU A 261 15.32 11.04 -11.13
CA LEU A 261 15.91 10.24 -12.20
C LEU A 261 15.03 10.27 -13.46
N LEU A 262 13.71 10.18 -13.31
CA LEU A 262 12.77 10.32 -14.41
C LEU A 262 12.83 11.71 -15.06
N ALA A 263 12.87 12.77 -14.25
CA ALA A 263 12.96 14.14 -14.74
C ALA A 263 14.27 14.40 -15.53
N ARG A 264 15.40 13.87 -15.03
CA ARG A 264 16.71 13.96 -15.72
C ARG A 264 16.74 13.18 -17.03
N GLY A 265 16.13 11.99 -17.06
CA GLY A 265 16.00 11.19 -18.29
C GLY A 265 15.17 11.90 -19.37
N THR A 266 14.08 12.57 -18.99
CA THR A 266 13.27 13.36 -19.93
C THR A 266 13.97 14.64 -20.42
N ALA A 267 14.80 15.26 -19.58
CA ALA A 267 15.56 16.45 -19.96
C ALA A 267 16.69 16.12 -20.94
N ALA A 268 17.35 14.97 -20.78
CA ALA A 268 18.39 14.50 -21.70
C ALA A 268 17.84 14.01 -23.06
N ALA A 269 16.55 13.64 -23.12
CA ALA A 269 15.87 13.18 -24.33
C ALA A 269 15.24 14.31 -25.17
N LYS A 270 15.33 15.57 -24.71
CA LYS A 270 14.84 16.73 -25.46
C LYS A 270 16.03 17.32 -26.25
N PRO A 271 16.00 17.31 -27.60
CA PRO A 271 17.08 17.85 -28.43
C PRO A 271 17.25 19.37 -28.27
#